data_AF-A0A1G1VMX8-F1
#
_entry.id   AF-A0A1G1VMX8-F1
#
_cell.length_a   1.000
_cell.length_b   1.000
_cell.length_c   1.000
_cell.angle_alpha   90.00
_cell.angle_beta   90.00
_cell.angle_gamma   90.00
#
_symmetry.space_group_name_H-M   'P 1'
#
loop_
_entity.id
_entity.type
_entity.pdbx_description
1 polymer ?
#
loop_
_entity_poly.entity_id
_entity_poly.type
_entity_poly.pdbx_seq_one_letter_code
_entity_poly.pdbx_strand_id
1 'polypeptide(L)'
;MKGWVVLITLFTLVAVSFTAGTVLAQGRKQEVRENMCQRVKDRIEDRRERFQEHRDQRVNIYRGVIQRLNNLVTKLEDRGCDAGQVKTDISTFESLVDELVATFNLFIDKLQAVGVPVCQEDPGDWKTAMAQVREQLQAVKAKHQEIRSFYKETLKPDVKAAGQACRTTNE
;
A
#
# COMPACT_ATOMS: atom_id res chain seq x y z
N MET A 1 42.57 -6.35 -76.18
CA MET A 1 43.67 -7.12 -75.58
C MET A 1 43.26 -7.40 -74.14
N LYS A 2 42.63 -8.55 -73.83
CA LYS A 2 43.19 -9.90 -73.53
C LYS A 2 44.15 -9.91 -72.32
N GLY A 3 43.77 -10.66 -71.28
CA GLY A 3 44.51 -11.01 -70.05
C GLY A 3 43.60 -10.77 -68.83
N TRP A 4 42.87 -11.71 -68.22
CA TRP A 4 43.18 -13.08 -67.76
C TRP A 4 44.35 -13.13 -66.77
N VAL A 5 44.07 -13.01 -65.47
CA VAL A 5 44.51 -13.96 -64.43
C VAL A 5 43.48 -13.96 -63.31
N VAL A 6 42.81 -15.10 -63.17
CA VAL A 6 42.03 -15.55 -62.02
C VAL A 6 42.98 -15.80 -60.86
N LEU A 7 42.74 -15.21 -59.69
CA LEU A 7 43.41 -15.59 -58.46
C LEU A 7 42.35 -15.87 -57.39
N ILE A 8 41.96 -17.14 -57.38
CA ILE A 8 41.18 -17.81 -56.34
C ILE A 8 42.06 -17.82 -55.08
N THR A 9 41.79 -16.92 -54.14
CA THR A 9 42.28 -17.06 -52.76
C THR A 9 41.21 -17.78 -51.95
N LEU A 10 41.34 -19.11 -51.92
CA LEU A 10 40.91 -19.93 -50.79
C LEU A 10 41.54 -19.35 -49.52
N PHE A 11 40.76 -18.67 -48.69
CA PHE A 11 41.19 -18.31 -47.34
C PHE A 11 40.10 -18.67 -46.33
N THR A 12 40.34 -19.82 -45.70
CA THR A 12 40.00 -20.17 -44.32
C THR A 12 38.52 -20.10 -43.92
N LEU A 13 37.88 -21.27 -44.03
CA LEU A 13 36.87 -21.74 -43.09
C LEU A 13 37.44 -21.67 -41.67
N VAL A 14 37.26 -20.53 -40.99
CA VAL A 14 37.47 -20.43 -39.55
C VAL A 14 36.34 -21.22 -38.91
N ALA A 15 36.69 -22.39 -38.38
CA ALA A 15 35.79 -23.20 -37.57
C ALA A 15 35.31 -22.35 -36.40
N VAL A 16 34.07 -21.89 -36.49
CA VAL A 16 33.31 -21.35 -35.37
C VAL A 16 32.98 -22.53 -34.47
N SER A 17 33.94 -22.95 -33.65
CA SER A 17 33.74 -23.87 -32.54
C SER A 17 32.97 -23.12 -31.46
N PHE A 18 31.68 -22.89 -31.72
CA PHE A 18 30.78 -22.23 -30.77
C PHE A 18 30.64 -23.13 -29.55
N THR A 19 31.05 -22.56 -28.42
CA THR A 19 31.19 -23.18 -27.11
C THR A 19 29.82 -23.59 -26.56
N ALA A 20 29.43 -24.86 -26.71
CA ALA A 20 28.23 -25.41 -26.06
C ALA A 20 28.24 -25.26 -24.53
N GLY A 21 29.42 -25.14 -23.91
CA GLY A 21 29.58 -24.97 -22.46
C GLY A 21 29.13 -23.62 -21.88
N THR A 22 29.16 -22.52 -22.66
CA THR A 22 28.73 -21.20 -22.16
C THR A 22 27.20 -21.06 -22.15
N VAL A 23 26.50 -21.74 -23.06
CA VAL A 23 25.04 -21.70 -23.19
C VAL A 23 24.35 -22.36 -21.99
N LEU A 24 24.85 -23.53 -21.53
CA LEU A 24 24.28 -24.24 -20.38
C LEU A 24 24.50 -23.49 -19.05
N ALA A 25 25.64 -22.80 -18.89
CA ALA A 25 25.92 -22.01 -17.70
C ALA A 25 25.08 -20.71 -17.64
N GLN A 26 24.75 -20.11 -18.78
CA GLN A 26 23.85 -18.96 -18.87
C GLN A 26 22.41 -19.32 -18.51
N GLY A 27 21.89 -20.46 -19.00
CA GLY A 27 20.52 -20.91 -18.70
C GLY A 27 20.26 -21.10 -17.20
N ARG A 28 21.18 -21.73 -16.46
CA ARG A 28 21.03 -21.95 -15.01
C ARG A 28 21.02 -20.64 -14.20
N LYS A 29 21.82 -19.64 -14.61
CA LYS A 29 21.85 -18.32 -13.95
C LYS A 29 20.54 -17.56 -14.16
N GLN A 30 19.96 -17.67 -15.35
CA GLN A 30 18.70 -17.04 -15.68
C GLN A 30 17.54 -17.65 -14.87
N GLU A 31 17.46 -18.98 -14.79
CA GLU A 31 16.44 -19.68 -13.99
C GLU A 31 16.50 -19.31 -12.50
N VAL A 32 17.71 -19.20 -11.91
CA VAL A 32 17.87 -18.76 -10.52
C VAL A 32 17.38 -17.32 -10.32
N ARG A 33 17.66 -16.42 -11.28
CA ARG A 33 17.22 -15.03 -11.24
C ARG A 33 15.70 -14.92 -11.36
N GLU A 34 15.09 -15.66 -12.28
CA GLU A 34 13.65 -15.71 -12.47
C GLU A 34 12.95 -16.25 -11.21
N ASN A 35 13.45 -17.34 -10.62
CA ASN A 35 12.94 -17.90 -9.37
C ASN A 35 13.05 -16.90 -8.20
N MET A 36 14.15 -16.16 -8.11
CA MET A 36 14.33 -15.13 -7.07
C MET A 36 13.35 -13.97 -7.27
N CYS A 37 13.21 -13.49 -8.52
CA CYS A 37 12.26 -12.45 -8.88
C CYS A 37 10.83 -12.86 -8.54
N GLN A 38 10.43 -14.10 -8.88
CA GLN A 38 9.10 -14.61 -8.58
C GLN A 38 8.85 -14.64 -7.07
N ARG A 39 9.79 -15.17 -6.29
CA ARG A 39 9.67 -15.19 -4.81
C ARG A 39 9.51 -13.80 -4.21
N VAL A 40 10.17 -12.79 -4.77
CA VAL A 40 10.01 -11.40 -4.30
C VAL A 40 8.63 -10.86 -4.66
N LYS A 41 8.15 -11.09 -5.88
CA LYS A 41 6.80 -10.72 -6.30
C LYS A 41 5.75 -11.37 -5.40
N ASP A 42 5.86 -12.67 -5.15
CA ASP A 42 4.94 -13.41 -4.28
C ASP A 42 4.93 -12.84 -2.86
N ARG A 43 6.10 -12.47 -2.31
CA ARG A 43 6.20 -11.84 -0.97
C ARG A 43 5.57 -10.45 -0.94
N ILE A 44 5.75 -9.66 -1.99
CA ILE A 44 5.15 -8.33 -2.10
C ILE A 44 3.63 -8.45 -2.18
N GLU A 45 3.15 -9.41 -2.97
CA GLU A 45 1.73 -9.72 -3.13
C GLU A 45 1.09 -10.16 -1.80
N ASP A 46 1.65 -11.19 -1.16
CA ASP A 46 1.21 -11.66 0.16
C ASP A 46 1.27 -10.56 1.23
N ARG A 47 2.24 -9.63 1.13
CA ARG A 47 2.28 -8.47 2.03
C ARG A 47 1.19 -7.45 1.70
N ARG A 48 0.91 -7.20 0.42
CA ARG A 48 -0.16 -6.31 -0.05
C ARG A 48 -1.52 -6.79 0.43
N GLU A 49 -1.84 -8.06 0.20
CA GLU A 49 -3.12 -8.67 0.58
C GLU A 49 -3.36 -8.54 2.09
N ARG A 50 -2.37 -8.89 2.92
CA ARG A 50 -2.47 -8.71 4.38
C ARG A 50 -2.71 -7.27 4.80
N PHE A 51 -2.08 -6.30 4.14
CA PHE A 51 -2.31 -4.89 4.47
C PHE A 51 -3.67 -4.39 3.99
N GLN A 52 -4.19 -4.90 2.87
CA GLN A 52 -5.55 -4.63 2.42
C GLN A 52 -6.57 -5.19 3.40
N GLU A 53 -6.41 -6.45 3.83
CA GLU A 53 -7.27 -7.06 4.83
C GLU A 53 -7.26 -6.27 6.15
N HIS A 54 -6.08 -5.90 6.64
CA HIS A 54 -5.95 -5.08 7.85
C HIS A 54 -6.59 -3.69 7.71
N ARG A 55 -6.45 -3.05 6.54
CA ARG A 55 -7.11 -1.78 6.23
C ARG A 55 -8.62 -1.98 6.33
N ASP A 56 -9.17 -2.96 5.63
CA ASP A 56 -10.61 -3.20 5.54
C ASP A 56 -11.21 -3.53 6.91
N GLN A 57 -10.54 -4.39 7.69
CA GLN A 57 -10.94 -4.69 9.05
C GLN A 57 -11.03 -3.42 9.92
N ARG A 58 -10.01 -2.55 9.86
CA ARG A 58 -9.98 -1.34 10.68
C ARG A 58 -11.00 -0.29 10.22
N VAL A 59 -11.15 -0.11 8.91
CA VAL A 59 -12.16 0.79 8.34
C VAL A 59 -13.55 0.33 8.76
N ASN A 60 -13.83 -0.98 8.70
CA ASN A 60 -15.10 -1.54 9.16
C ASN A 60 -15.36 -1.27 10.65
N ILE A 61 -14.34 -1.37 11.50
CA ILE A 61 -14.45 -1.00 12.92
C ILE A 61 -14.83 0.48 13.08
N TYR A 62 -14.15 1.39 12.38
CA TYR A 62 -14.45 2.82 12.48
C TYR A 62 -15.83 3.17 11.93
N ARG A 63 -16.23 2.59 10.79
CA ARG A 63 -17.58 2.75 10.24
C ARG A 63 -18.65 2.23 11.20
N GLY A 64 -18.40 1.13 11.91
CA GLY A 64 -19.28 0.64 12.98
C GLY A 64 -19.34 1.58 14.20
N VAL A 65 -18.27 2.31 14.51
CA VAL A 65 -18.30 3.38 15.55
C VAL A 65 -19.18 4.54 15.08
N ILE A 66 -18.96 5.04 13.86
CA ILE A 66 -19.76 6.10 13.23
C ILE A 66 -21.25 5.77 13.25
N GLN A 67 -21.63 4.57 12.81
CA GLN A 67 -23.03 4.13 12.80
C GLN A 67 -23.66 4.16 14.20
N ARG A 68 -22.92 3.69 15.22
CA ARG A 68 -23.42 3.71 16.61
C ARG A 68 -23.58 5.13 17.15
N LEU A 69 -22.69 6.03 16.77
CA LEU A 69 -22.77 7.44 17.15
C LEU A 69 -23.94 8.14 16.47
N ASN A 70 -24.16 7.91 15.18
CA ASN A 70 -25.34 8.42 14.47
C ASN A 70 -26.64 7.93 15.12
N ASN A 71 -26.72 6.65 15.47
CA ASN A 71 -27.88 6.10 16.19
C ASN A 71 -28.08 6.74 17.58
N LEU A 72 -26.98 7.10 18.27
CA LEU A 72 -27.05 7.81 19.55
C LEU A 72 -27.58 9.23 19.36
N VAL A 73 -27.05 9.95 18.37
CA VAL A 73 -27.49 11.30 18.02
C VAL A 73 -29.00 11.32 17.75
N THR A 74 -29.51 10.41 16.90
CA THR A 74 -30.95 10.29 16.65
C THR A 74 -31.74 10.12 17.96
N LYS A 75 -31.30 9.22 18.85
CA LYS A 75 -31.97 9.00 20.15
C LYS A 75 -31.93 10.20 21.08
N LEU A 76 -30.89 11.02 21.03
CA LEU A 76 -30.80 12.25 21.83
C LEU A 76 -31.77 13.29 21.27
N GLU A 77 -31.81 13.45 19.95
CA GLU A 77 -32.70 14.41 19.28
C GLU A 77 -34.17 14.05 19.41
N ASP A 78 -34.52 12.76 19.34
CA ASP A 78 -35.88 12.26 19.60
C ASP A 78 -36.37 12.59 21.02
N ARG A 79 -35.46 12.83 21.96
CA ARG A 79 -35.74 13.25 23.34
C ARG A 79 -35.70 14.77 23.53
N GLY A 80 -35.53 15.53 22.45
CA GLY A 80 -35.40 16.99 22.49
C GLY A 80 -34.04 17.48 23.02
N CYS A 81 -33.03 16.62 23.05
CA CYS A 81 -31.69 16.98 23.54
C CYS A 81 -30.81 17.48 22.40
N ASP A 82 -29.94 18.46 22.68
CA ASP A 82 -28.95 18.94 21.71
C ASP A 82 -27.80 17.94 21.54
N ALA A 83 -27.52 17.58 20.29
CA ALA A 83 -26.43 16.71 19.88
C ALA A 83 -25.55 17.34 18.78
N GLY A 84 -25.62 18.67 18.59
CA GLY A 84 -24.93 19.39 17.51
C GLY A 84 -23.42 19.23 17.52
N GLN A 85 -22.78 19.27 18.69
CA GLN A 85 -21.33 19.05 18.81
C GLN A 85 -20.96 17.63 18.37
N VAL A 86 -21.69 16.62 18.84
CA VAL A 86 -21.45 15.21 18.50
C VAL A 86 -21.59 14.98 16.99
N LYS A 87 -22.55 15.64 16.31
CA LYS A 87 -22.68 15.58 14.84
C LYS A 87 -21.44 16.12 14.14
N THR A 88 -20.94 17.27 14.59
CA THR A 88 -19.72 17.89 14.05
C THR A 88 -18.50 16.97 14.23
N ASP A 89 -18.38 16.35 15.41
CA ASP A 89 -17.28 15.44 15.70
C ASP A 89 -17.37 14.15 14.88
N ILE A 90 -18.58 13.62 14.63
CA ILE A 90 -18.78 12.47 13.73
C ILE A 90 -18.29 12.80 12.32
N SER A 91 -18.66 13.96 11.77
CA SER A 91 -18.19 14.37 10.44
C SER A 91 -16.67 14.50 10.37
N THR A 92 -16.05 15.01 11.44
CA THR A 92 -14.59 15.11 11.54
C THR A 92 -13.95 13.72 11.62
N PHE A 93 -14.53 12.81 12.42
CA PHE A 93 -14.08 11.43 12.53
C PHE A 93 -14.19 10.67 11.20
N GLU A 94 -15.27 10.88 10.44
CA GLU A 94 -15.45 10.35 9.08
C GLU A 94 -14.33 10.82 8.13
N SER A 95 -14.03 12.12 8.12
CA SER A 95 -12.94 12.68 7.32
C SER A 95 -11.59 12.03 7.65
N LEU A 96 -11.27 11.88 8.94
CA LEU A 96 -10.04 11.23 9.38
C LEU A 96 -9.95 9.76 8.93
N VAL A 97 -11.08 9.04 8.92
CA VAL A 97 -11.16 7.66 8.42
C VAL A 97 -10.91 7.62 6.90
N ASP A 98 -11.47 8.56 6.15
CA ASP A 98 -11.28 8.63 4.69
C ASP A 98 -9.83 8.99 4.31
N GLU A 99 -9.21 9.90 5.07
CA GLU A 99 -7.78 10.20 4.93
C GLU A 99 -6.88 8.99 5.24
N LEU A 100 -7.24 8.20 6.26
CA LEU A 100 -6.53 6.94 6.55
C LEU A 100 -6.65 5.96 5.38
N VAL A 101 -7.84 5.82 4.77
CA VAL A 101 -8.06 4.96 3.59
C VAL A 101 -7.19 5.41 2.43
N ALA A 102 -7.18 6.71 2.11
CA ALA A 102 -6.35 7.26 1.05
C ALA A 102 -4.85 7.01 1.31
N THR A 103 -4.40 7.20 2.55
CA THR A 103 -3.01 6.97 2.96
C THR A 103 -2.62 5.49 2.84
N PHE A 104 -3.52 4.57 3.21
CA PHE A 104 -3.30 3.14 3.02
C PHE A 104 -3.20 2.74 1.55
N ASN A 105 -4.07 3.28 0.69
CA ASN A 105 -4.05 3.00 -0.74
C ASN A 105 -2.72 3.46 -1.35
N LEU A 106 -2.26 4.66 -1.01
CA LEU A 106 -0.96 5.17 -1.46
C LEU A 106 0.20 4.28 -0.97
N PHE A 107 0.15 3.79 0.27
CA PHE A 107 1.14 2.84 0.78
C PHE A 107 1.14 1.52 -0.02
N ILE A 108 -0.04 0.96 -0.30
CA ILE A 108 -0.19 -0.26 -1.10
C ILE A 108 0.36 -0.08 -2.51
N ASP A 109 0.03 1.04 -3.17
CA ASP A 109 0.49 1.35 -4.51
C ASP A 109 2.02 1.43 -4.58
N LYS A 110 2.63 2.11 -3.60
CA LYS A 110 4.10 2.17 -3.49
C LYS A 110 4.71 0.80 -3.20
N LEU A 111 4.08 -0.01 -2.36
CA LEU A 111 4.56 -1.37 -2.07
C LEU A 111 4.55 -2.23 -3.33
N GLN A 112 3.51 -2.14 -4.16
CA GLN A 112 3.42 -2.83 -5.43
C GLN A 112 4.47 -2.34 -6.42
N ALA A 113 4.73 -1.03 -6.48
CA ALA A 113 5.73 -0.44 -7.37
C ALA A 113 7.16 -0.95 -7.09
N VAL A 114 7.47 -1.35 -5.84
CA VAL A 114 8.77 -1.95 -5.48
C VAL A 114 9.01 -3.30 -6.19
N GLY A 115 7.95 -4.02 -6.60
CA GLY A 115 8.11 -5.32 -7.27
C GLY A 115 8.72 -5.25 -8.66
N VAL A 116 8.71 -4.07 -9.30
CA VAL A 116 9.17 -3.88 -10.68
C VAL A 116 10.71 -3.81 -10.78
N PRO A 117 11.43 -3.02 -9.94
CA PRO A 117 12.88 -2.88 -10.06
C PRO A 117 13.70 -4.10 -9.62
N VAL A 118 13.19 -4.95 -8.70
CA VAL A 118 13.97 -6.09 -8.15
C VAL A 118 14.36 -7.12 -9.22
N CYS A 119 13.58 -7.18 -10.30
CA CYS A 119 13.84 -8.09 -11.41
C CYS A 119 14.72 -7.45 -12.50
N GLN A 120 14.95 -6.14 -12.43
CA GLN A 120 15.79 -5.39 -13.36
C GLN A 120 17.25 -5.33 -12.88
N GLU A 121 18.17 -4.94 -13.76
CA GLU A 121 19.62 -4.96 -13.48
C GLU A 121 20.12 -3.76 -12.66
N ASP A 122 19.26 -2.78 -12.39
CA ASP A 122 19.63 -1.58 -11.63
C ASP A 122 19.16 -1.65 -10.17
N PRO A 123 20.05 -1.98 -9.22
CA PRO A 123 19.72 -2.06 -7.80
C PRO A 123 19.53 -0.66 -7.14
N GLY A 124 19.88 0.44 -7.80
CA GLY A 124 19.79 1.80 -7.24
C GLY A 124 18.35 2.23 -6.96
N ASP A 125 17.43 1.92 -7.88
CA ASP A 125 16.03 2.33 -7.80
C ASP A 125 15.25 1.64 -6.69
N TRP A 126 15.66 0.41 -6.33
CA TRP A 126 14.98 -0.36 -5.29
C TRP A 126 15.10 0.29 -3.90
N LYS A 127 16.30 0.78 -3.54
CA LYS A 127 16.54 1.38 -2.23
C LYS A 127 15.68 2.62 -2.03
N THR A 128 15.58 3.45 -3.08
CA THR A 128 14.75 4.65 -3.11
C THR A 128 13.27 4.28 -3.01
N ALA A 129 12.79 3.33 -3.81
CA ALA A 129 11.40 2.87 -3.77
C ALA A 129 11.03 2.33 -2.37
N MET A 130 11.90 1.53 -1.76
CA MET A 130 11.70 1.02 -0.39
C MET A 130 11.75 2.10 0.69
N ALA A 131 12.50 3.18 0.49
CA ALA A 131 12.46 4.33 1.41
C ALA A 131 11.08 4.99 1.38
N GLN A 132 10.52 5.20 0.19
CA GLN A 132 9.18 5.77 0.03
C GLN A 132 8.07 4.87 0.62
N VAL A 133 8.20 3.54 0.51
CA VAL A 133 7.27 2.59 1.16
C VAL A 133 7.31 2.75 2.68
N ARG A 134 8.51 2.86 3.27
CA ARG A 134 8.66 3.06 4.72
C ARG A 134 8.07 4.38 5.18
N GLU A 135 8.29 5.44 4.43
CA GLU A 135 7.71 6.76 4.70
C GLU A 135 6.17 6.70 4.72
N GLN A 136 5.55 6.10 3.70
CA GLN A 136 4.09 5.96 3.67
C GLN A 136 3.56 5.06 4.77
N LEU A 137 4.30 4.02 5.18
CA LEU A 137 3.92 3.23 6.35
C LEU A 137 3.91 4.07 7.64
N GLN A 138 4.83 5.03 7.79
CA GLN A 138 4.80 5.96 8.92
C GLN A 138 3.61 6.92 8.83
N ALA A 139 3.25 7.38 7.63
CA ALA A 139 2.06 8.19 7.43
C ALA A 139 0.78 7.43 7.84
N VAL A 140 0.64 6.15 7.45
CA VAL A 140 -0.47 5.29 7.91
C VAL A 140 -0.52 5.19 9.43
N LYS A 141 0.62 4.99 10.09
CA LYS A 141 0.69 4.94 11.56
C LYS A 141 0.29 6.26 12.21
N ALA A 142 0.74 7.39 11.65
CA ALA A 142 0.38 8.71 12.12
C ALA A 142 -1.13 8.95 12.03
N LYS A 143 -1.76 8.60 10.90
CA LYS A 143 -3.22 8.68 10.73
C LYS A 143 -4.00 7.80 11.71
N HIS A 144 -3.50 6.60 12.01
CA HIS A 144 -4.09 5.79 13.07
C HIS A 144 -4.02 6.44 14.45
N GLN A 145 -2.89 7.06 14.77
CA GLN A 145 -2.72 7.76 16.04
C GLN A 145 -3.63 8.98 16.12
N GLU A 146 -3.76 9.74 15.04
CA GLU A 146 -4.65 10.89 14.92
C GLU A 146 -6.11 10.50 15.19
N ILE A 147 -6.63 9.47 14.52
CA ILE A 147 -7.99 8.95 14.76
C ILE A 147 -8.18 8.53 16.23
N ARG A 148 -7.20 7.84 16.80
CA ARG A 148 -7.27 7.36 18.19
C ARG A 148 -7.29 8.53 19.19
N SER A 149 -6.44 9.52 18.97
CA SER A 149 -6.37 10.72 19.79
C SER A 149 -7.68 11.50 19.70
N PHE A 150 -8.15 11.81 18.48
CA PHE A 150 -9.43 12.51 18.29
C PHE A 150 -10.60 11.79 18.96
N TYR A 151 -10.71 10.46 18.79
CA TYR A 151 -11.74 9.68 19.46
C TYR A 151 -11.69 9.82 20.98
N LYS A 152 -10.50 9.72 21.56
CA LYS A 152 -10.31 9.68 23.03
C LYS A 152 -10.45 11.06 23.66
N GLU A 153 -9.91 12.08 23.00
CA GLU A 153 -9.69 13.42 23.57
C GLU A 153 -10.81 14.39 23.22
N THR A 154 -11.56 14.15 22.14
CA THR A 154 -12.64 15.04 21.67
C THR A 154 -13.97 14.30 21.67
N LEU A 155 -14.15 13.36 20.74
CA LEU A 155 -15.45 12.75 20.46
C LEU A 155 -16.05 12.02 21.67
N LYS A 156 -15.25 11.23 22.40
CA LYS A 156 -15.76 10.47 23.56
C LYS A 156 -16.20 11.40 24.72
N PRO A 157 -15.42 12.41 25.12
CA PRO A 157 -15.88 13.44 26.06
C PRO A 157 -17.19 14.12 25.63
N ASP A 158 -17.31 14.53 24.38
CA ASP A 158 -18.47 15.28 23.89
C ASP A 158 -19.73 14.41 23.86
N VAL A 159 -19.59 13.15 23.45
CA VAL A 159 -20.65 12.13 23.56
C VAL A 159 -21.10 11.95 25.00
N LYS A 160 -20.17 11.90 25.96
CA LYS A 160 -20.49 11.78 27.38
C LYS A 160 -21.23 13.02 27.88
N ALA A 161 -20.77 14.22 27.52
CA ALA A 161 -21.38 15.47 27.91
C ALA A 161 -22.81 15.59 27.38
N ALA A 162 -23.04 15.29 26.09
CA ALA A 162 -24.37 15.29 25.49
C ALA A 162 -25.33 14.30 26.18
N GLY A 163 -24.83 13.10 26.48
CA GLY A 163 -25.61 12.09 27.21
C GLY A 163 -25.95 12.49 28.65
N GLN A 164 -25.09 13.25 29.33
CA GLN A 164 -25.34 13.75 30.68
C GLN A 164 -26.34 14.91 30.67
N ALA A 165 -26.16 15.89 29.78
CA ALA A 165 -27.07 17.03 29.62
C ALA A 165 -28.50 16.58 29.30
N CYS A 166 -28.65 15.54 28.49
CA CYS A 166 -29.96 14.99 28.14
C CYS A 166 -30.69 14.28 29.29
N ARG A 167 -29.97 13.81 30.32
CA ARG A 167 -30.60 13.20 31.50
C ARG A 167 -31.18 14.26 32.42
N THR A 168 -30.45 15.35 32.61
CA THR A 168 -30.85 16.44 33.51
C THR A 168 -32.04 17.26 33.01
N THR A 169 -32.37 17.20 31.72
CA THR A 169 -33.54 17.89 31.15
C THR A 169 -34.85 17.11 31.28
N ASN A 170 -34.78 15.84 31.71
CA ASN A 170 -35.94 14.95 31.85
C ASN A 170 -36.31 14.68 33.33
N GLU A 171 -35.60 15.31 34.27
CA GLU A 171 -35.95 15.35 35.71
C GLU A 171 -36.68 16.65 36.03
#